data_AF-A0A3N5VF12-F1
#
_entry.id   AF-A0A3N5VF12-F1
#
_cell.length_a   1.000
_cell.length_b   1.000
_cell.length_c   1.000
_cell.angle_alpha   90.00
_cell.angle_beta   90.00
_cell.angle_gamma   90.00
#
_symmetry.space_group_name_H-M   'P 1'
#
loop_
_entity.id
_entity.type
_entity.pdbx_description
1 polymer ?
#
loop_
_entity_poly.entity_id
_entity_poly.type
_entity_poly.pdbx_seq_one_letter_code
_entity_poly.pdbx_strand_id
1 'polypeptide(L)'
;MSAVRPQRERPLERRHRRAEDLLHDPRFNKGTAFTEAERDALGLRGLLPPRVLTIAEQEERILFNFRSKTNPLEQYIYLTGLQDRNETLFYHTLTRHLESMMPVIYTPTVGEACLLFGAIFRRPRGLYVSAGDHGRVR
;
A
#
# COMPACT_ATOMS: atom_id res chain seq x y z
N MET A 1 -44.48 -6.16 18.41
CA MET A 1 -43.18 -5.50 18.69
C MET A 1 -42.09 -6.36 18.07
N SER A 2 -41.73 -6.08 16.81
CA SER A 2 -40.75 -6.89 16.08
C SER A 2 -39.35 -6.40 16.44
N ALA A 3 -38.55 -7.29 17.04
CA ALA A 3 -37.17 -7.00 17.38
C ALA A 3 -36.37 -6.68 16.12
N VAL A 4 -35.84 -5.46 16.05
CA VAL A 4 -34.90 -5.03 15.01
C VAL A 4 -33.67 -5.91 15.11
N ARG A 5 -33.44 -6.77 14.11
CA ARG A 5 -32.21 -7.57 13.98
C ARG A 5 -31.00 -6.60 13.95
N PRO A 6 -29.91 -6.89 14.66
CA PRO A 6 -28.72 -6.05 14.59
C PRO A 6 -28.22 -6.05 13.14
N GLN A 7 -27.98 -4.85 12.60
CA GLN A 7 -27.45 -4.66 11.26
C GLN A 7 -26.15 -5.47 11.13
N ARG A 8 -26.01 -6.20 10.03
CA ARG A 8 -24.79 -6.96 9.71
C ARG A 8 -23.62 -5.97 9.60
N GLU A 9 -22.76 -5.95 10.62
CA GLU A 9 -21.49 -5.22 10.64
C GLU A 9 -20.66 -5.56 9.38
N ARG A 10 -19.99 -4.56 8.80
CA ARG A 10 -19.31 -4.73 7.51
C ARG A 10 -18.01 -5.53 7.68
N PRO A 11 -17.58 -6.38 6.72
CA PRO A 11 -16.42 -7.26 6.87
C PRO A 11 -15.10 -6.57 7.27
N LEU A 12 -14.94 -5.29 6.91
CA LEU A 12 -13.73 -4.50 7.21
C LEU A 12 -13.64 -4.10 8.69
N GLU A 13 -14.77 -3.81 9.33
CA GLU A 13 -14.85 -3.35 10.73
C GLU A 13 -14.41 -4.46 11.70
N ARG A 14 -14.61 -5.73 11.34
CA ARG A 14 -14.21 -6.89 12.15
C ARG A 14 -12.71 -7.21 12.10
N ARG A 15 -12.00 -6.73 11.08
CA ARG A 15 -10.62 -7.17 10.80
C ARG A 15 -9.57 -6.32 11.49
N HIS A 16 -9.87 -5.05 11.75
CA HIS A 16 -8.97 -4.10 12.38
C HIS A 16 -9.56 -3.67 13.72
N ARG A 17 -8.82 -3.89 14.82
CA ARG A 17 -9.26 -3.51 16.16
C ARG A 17 -9.20 -1.99 16.38
N ARG A 18 -8.31 -1.30 15.67
CA ARG A 18 -8.18 0.16 15.68
C ARG A 18 -8.17 0.71 14.26
N ALA A 19 -8.66 1.95 14.10
CA ALA A 19 -8.68 2.66 12.84
C ALA A 19 -7.27 2.83 12.22
N GLU A 20 -6.25 3.03 13.06
CA GLU A 20 -4.84 3.09 12.64
C GLU A 20 -4.35 1.78 12.01
N ASP A 21 -4.79 0.62 12.53
CA ASP A 21 -4.37 -0.68 12.01
C ASP A 21 -4.85 -0.86 10.55
N LEU A 22 -5.99 -0.26 10.18
CA LEU A 22 -6.48 -0.24 8.80
C LEU A 22 -5.58 0.61 7.89
N LEU A 23 -5.15 1.79 8.36
CA LEU A 23 -4.24 2.66 7.61
C LEU A 23 -2.85 2.04 7.38
N HIS A 24 -2.47 1.07 8.22
CA HIS A 24 -1.22 0.32 8.11
C HIS A 24 -1.33 -1.02 7.37
N ASP A 25 -2.53 -1.47 7.00
CA ASP A 25 -2.73 -2.65 6.14
C ASP A 25 -2.84 -2.21 4.67
N PRO A 26 -1.78 -2.43 3.85
CA PRO A 26 -1.74 -1.93 2.50
C PRO A 26 -2.80 -2.54 1.58
N ARG A 27 -3.41 -3.67 1.94
CA ARG A 27 -4.48 -4.31 1.15
C ARG A 27 -5.80 -3.57 1.22
N PHE A 28 -6.03 -2.84 2.33
CA PHE A 28 -7.32 -2.20 2.62
C PHE A 28 -7.20 -0.68 2.75
N ASN A 29 -5.99 -0.16 2.95
CA ASN A 29 -5.76 1.26 3.01
C ASN A 29 -6.05 1.93 1.66
N LYS A 30 -7.01 2.86 1.64
CA LYS A 30 -7.33 3.72 0.49
C LYS A 30 -6.62 5.08 0.57
N GLY A 31 -5.94 5.37 1.67
CA GLY A 31 -5.36 6.68 1.96
C GLY A 31 -6.43 7.78 1.88
N THR A 32 -6.13 8.84 1.13
CA THR A 32 -7.07 9.96 0.95
C THR A 32 -8.34 9.62 0.15
N ALA A 33 -8.46 8.41 -0.40
CA ALA A 33 -9.65 7.97 -1.13
C ALA A 33 -10.74 7.36 -0.25
N PHE A 34 -10.53 7.25 1.07
CA PHE A 34 -11.64 7.00 1.98
C PHE A 34 -12.62 8.17 1.92
N THR A 35 -13.88 7.87 1.57
CA THR A 35 -14.99 8.82 1.57
C THR A 35 -15.31 9.32 2.97
N GLU A 36 -15.98 10.45 3.08
CA GLU A 36 -16.43 11.01 4.38
C GLU A 36 -17.21 9.98 5.20
N ALA A 37 -18.16 9.27 4.56
CA ALA A 37 -18.96 8.24 5.21
C ALA A 37 -18.13 7.02 5.68
N GLU A 38 -17.11 6.62 4.91
CA GLU A 38 -16.17 5.58 5.34
C GLU A 38 -15.31 6.05 6.51
N ARG A 39 -14.88 7.32 6.51
CA ARG A 39 -14.08 7.86 7.61
C ARG A 39 -14.87 7.89 8.92
N ASP A 40 -16.16 8.22 8.86
CA ASP A 40 -17.06 8.15 10.02
C ASP A 40 -17.27 6.72 10.49
N ALA A 41 -17.62 5.81 9.58
CA ALA A 41 -17.91 4.41 9.93
C ALA A 41 -16.68 3.65 10.46
N LEU A 42 -15.49 3.98 9.96
CA LEU A 42 -14.24 3.27 10.29
C LEU A 42 -13.40 4.01 11.35
N GLY A 43 -13.90 5.11 11.91
CA GLY A 43 -13.20 5.88 12.95
C GLY A 43 -11.92 6.57 12.46
N LEU A 44 -11.85 6.98 11.19
CA LEU A 44 -10.68 7.62 10.56
C LEU A 44 -10.69 9.16 10.67
N ARG A 45 -11.72 9.74 11.29
CA ARG A 45 -11.82 11.19 11.51
C ARG A 45 -10.60 11.71 12.27
N GLY A 46 -9.99 12.78 11.74
CA GLY A 46 -8.77 13.38 12.30
C GLY A 46 -7.46 12.69 11.92
N LEU A 47 -7.49 11.47 11.34
CA LEU A 47 -6.30 10.73 10.93
C LEU A 47 -5.85 11.02 9.48
N LEU A 48 -6.73 11.64 8.68
CA LEU A 48 -6.49 11.93 7.28
C LEU A 48 -6.79 13.42 6.98
N PRO A 49 -6.05 14.05 6.04
CA PRO A 49 -6.38 15.38 5.54
C PRO A 49 -7.83 15.46 5.02
N PRO A 50 -8.51 16.61 5.12
CA PRO A 50 -9.95 16.71 4.88
C PRO A 50 -10.35 16.46 3.42
N ARG A 51 -9.46 16.70 2.45
CA ARG A 51 -9.77 16.46 1.04
C ARG A 51 -9.86 14.95 0.76
N VAL A 52 -10.99 14.51 0.22
CA VAL A 52 -11.15 13.19 -0.39
C VAL A 52 -10.61 13.27 -1.82
N LEU A 53 -9.71 12.36 -2.19
CA LEU A 53 -9.16 12.27 -3.54
C LEU A 53 -9.68 11.00 -4.22
N THR A 54 -10.05 11.13 -5.48
CA THR A 54 -10.29 9.98 -6.36
C THR A 54 -8.99 9.21 -6.60
N ILE A 55 -9.11 7.94 -7.02
CA ILE A 55 -7.93 7.13 -7.34
C ILE A 55 -7.10 7.73 -8.50
N ALA A 56 -7.76 8.43 -9.44
CA ALA A 56 -7.10 9.14 -10.54
C ALA A 56 -6.29 10.36 -10.03
N GLU A 57 -6.85 11.18 -9.14
CA GLU A 57 -6.10 12.28 -8.51
C GLU A 57 -4.94 11.76 -7.66
N GLN A 58 -5.12 10.61 -6.99
CA GLN A 58 -4.02 9.95 -6.28
C GLN A 58 -2.93 9.49 -7.25
N GLU A 59 -3.30 8.87 -8.37
CA GLU A 59 -2.39 8.45 -9.44
C GLU A 59 -1.56 9.62 -10.00
N GLU A 60 -2.18 10.76 -10.30
CA GLU A 60 -1.46 11.96 -10.77
C GLU A 60 -0.34 12.37 -9.80
N ARG A 61 -0.64 12.38 -8.49
CA ARG A 61 0.35 12.65 -7.44
C ARG A 61 1.44 11.57 -7.39
N ILE A 62 1.07 10.29 -7.59
CA ILE A 62 2.05 9.21 -7.67
C ILE A 62 3.00 9.41 -8.85
N LEU A 63 2.47 9.72 -10.03
CA LEU A 63 3.25 9.95 -11.25
C LEU A 63 4.17 11.15 -11.12
N PHE A 64 3.69 12.25 -10.53
CA PHE A 64 4.51 13.43 -10.27
C PHE A 64 5.73 13.07 -9.41
N ASN A 65 5.51 12.39 -8.30
CA ASN A 65 6.57 11.98 -7.38
C ASN A 65 7.50 10.91 -7.95
N PHE A 66 6.98 10.01 -8.79
CA PHE A 66 7.78 9.01 -9.49
C PHE A 66 8.72 9.68 -10.51
N ARG A 67 8.20 10.61 -11.31
CA ARG A 67 8.97 11.34 -12.33
C ARG A 67 9.99 12.31 -11.73
N SER A 68 9.78 12.77 -10.50
CA SER A 68 10.74 13.64 -9.81
C SER A 68 11.94 12.89 -9.21
N LYS A 69 11.96 11.55 -9.25
CA LYS A 69 13.11 10.76 -8.80
C LYS A 69 14.26 10.86 -9.79
N THR A 70 15.47 10.97 -9.26
CA THR A 70 16.68 11.29 -10.00
C THR A 70 17.25 10.10 -10.77
N ASN A 71 16.94 8.88 -10.36
CA ASN A 71 17.43 7.66 -10.99
C ASN A 71 16.43 6.49 -10.82
N PRO A 72 16.60 5.38 -11.58
CA PRO A 72 15.71 4.22 -11.49
C PRO A 72 15.66 3.56 -10.11
N LEU A 73 16.76 3.53 -9.36
CA LEU A 73 16.77 2.96 -8.01
C LEU A 73 15.87 3.75 -7.05
N GLU A 74 15.92 5.08 -7.09
CA GLU A 74 15.03 5.96 -6.32
C GLU A 74 13.56 5.78 -6.74
N GLN A 75 13.30 5.54 -8.03
CA GLN A 75 11.98 5.19 -8.53
C GLN A 75 11.50 3.83 -7.99
N TYR A 76 12.36 2.82 -7.98
CA TYR A 76 12.08 1.51 -7.40
C TYR A 76 11.73 1.61 -5.92
N ILE A 77 12.56 2.34 -5.16
CA ILE A 77 12.37 2.61 -3.74
C ILE A 77 11.03 3.34 -3.48
N TYR A 78 10.66 4.25 -4.38
CA TYR A 78 9.39 4.98 -4.28
C TYR A 78 8.18 4.07 -4.54
N LEU A 79 8.22 3.26 -5.60
CA LEU A 79 7.15 2.35 -5.99
C LEU A 79 6.95 1.21 -4.99
N THR A 80 8.03 0.61 -4.48
CA THR A 80 7.96 -0.39 -3.40
C THR A 80 7.35 0.22 -2.12
N GLY A 81 7.74 1.44 -1.78
CA GLY A 81 7.12 2.18 -0.67
C GLY A 81 5.63 2.46 -0.90
N LEU A 82 5.19 2.71 -2.14
CA LEU A 82 3.77 2.83 -2.45
C LEU A 82 3.04 1.50 -2.22
N GLN A 83 3.59 0.39 -2.73
CA GLN A 83 3.04 -0.95 -2.52
C GLN A 83 2.89 -1.25 -1.03
N ASP A 84 3.87 -0.86 -0.20
CA ASP A 84 3.86 -1.05 1.26
C ASP A 84 2.80 -0.28 2.02
N ARG A 85 2.22 0.74 1.41
CA ARG A 85 1.20 1.59 2.02
C ARG A 85 -0.19 1.37 1.43
N ASN A 86 -0.28 1.09 0.13
CA ASN A 86 -1.54 0.96 -0.60
C ASN A 86 -1.34 0.11 -1.88
N GLU A 87 -1.67 -1.18 -1.80
CA GLU A 87 -1.53 -2.13 -2.89
C GLU A 87 -2.49 -1.82 -4.04
N THR A 88 -3.72 -1.38 -3.73
CA THR A 88 -4.69 -1.02 -4.77
C THR A 88 -4.18 0.12 -5.64
N LEU A 89 -3.67 1.18 -5.03
CA LEU A 89 -3.12 2.32 -5.77
C LEU A 89 -1.85 1.94 -6.53
N PHE A 90 -0.97 1.12 -5.93
CA PHE A 90 0.21 0.61 -6.62
C PHE A 90 -0.15 -0.14 -7.91
N TYR A 91 -1.03 -1.14 -7.85
CA TYR A 91 -1.41 -1.91 -9.03
C TYR A 91 -2.25 -1.10 -10.01
N HIS A 92 -3.11 -0.20 -9.53
CA HIS A 92 -3.84 0.73 -10.39
C HIS A 92 -2.91 1.57 -11.26
N THR A 93 -1.91 2.21 -10.65
CA THR A 93 -0.94 3.04 -11.38
C THR A 93 -0.01 2.21 -12.25
N LEU A 94 0.50 1.08 -11.74
CA LEU A 94 1.41 0.20 -12.49
C LEU A 94 0.77 -0.30 -13.79
N THR A 95 -0.47 -0.77 -13.73
CA THR A 95 -1.17 -1.31 -14.91
C THR A 95 -1.45 -0.26 -15.99
N ARG A 96 -1.65 1.00 -15.60
CA ARG A 96 -1.85 2.14 -16.53
C ARG A 96 -0.56 2.68 -17.13
N HIS A 97 0.56 2.51 -16.45
CA HIS A 97 1.87 3.03 -16.83
C HIS A 97 2.92 1.93 -16.94
N LEU A 98 2.48 0.76 -17.42
CA LEU A 98 3.27 -0.47 -17.39
C LEU A 98 4.59 -0.31 -18.16
N GLU A 99 4.55 0.30 -19.35
CA GLU A 99 5.73 0.48 -20.20
C GLU A 99 6.86 1.27 -19.51
N SER A 100 6.52 2.33 -18.77
CA SER A 100 7.52 3.15 -18.07
C SER A 100 7.93 2.58 -16.71
N MET A 101 7.05 1.84 -16.05
CA MET A 101 7.30 1.34 -14.69
C MET A 101 7.90 -0.08 -14.66
N MET A 102 7.66 -0.92 -15.68
CA MET A 102 8.18 -2.28 -15.72
C MET A 102 9.71 -2.36 -15.63
N PRO A 103 10.49 -1.53 -16.36
CA PRO A 103 11.95 -1.56 -16.25
C PRO A 103 12.48 -1.13 -14.87
N VAL A 104 11.65 -0.44 -14.08
CA VAL A 104 11.97 0.02 -12.73
C VAL A 104 11.68 -1.07 -11.69
N ILE A 105 10.52 -1.73 -11.76
CA ILE A 105 10.15 -2.75 -10.76
C ILE A 105 10.69 -4.15 -11.08
N TYR A 106 11.19 -4.34 -12.29
CA TYR A 106 11.79 -5.59 -12.76
C TYR A 106 13.17 -5.30 -13.37
N THR A 107 13.57 -6.04 -14.39
CA THR A 107 14.86 -5.88 -15.06
C THR A 107 14.94 -4.55 -15.83
N PRO A 108 16.05 -3.80 -15.73
CA PRO A 108 17.30 -4.14 -15.04
C PRO A 108 17.36 -3.69 -13.56
N THR A 109 16.52 -2.75 -13.15
CA THR A 109 16.64 -2.02 -11.88
C THR A 109 16.52 -2.92 -10.64
N VAL A 110 15.69 -3.97 -10.69
CA VAL A 110 15.58 -4.94 -9.59
C VAL A 110 16.91 -5.63 -9.30
N GLY A 111 17.80 -5.78 -10.29
CA GLY A 111 19.13 -6.33 -10.10
C GLY A 111 20.01 -5.42 -9.23
N GLU A 112 20.00 -4.11 -9.50
CA GLU A 112 20.67 -3.11 -8.67
C GLU A 112 20.07 -3.06 -7.26
N ALA A 113 18.74 -3.11 -7.16
CA ALA A 113 18.04 -3.18 -5.88
C ALA A 113 18.44 -4.42 -5.05
N CYS A 114 18.66 -5.58 -5.70
CA CYS A 114 19.16 -6.78 -5.04
C CYS A 114 20.58 -6.59 -4.50
N LEU A 115 21.48 -5.98 -5.27
CA LEU A 115 22.87 -5.70 -4.83
C LEU A 115 22.89 -4.76 -3.61
N LEU A 116 21.98 -3.79 -3.58
CA LEU A 116 21.89 -2.78 -2.52
C LEU A 116 20.84 -3.10 -1.46
N PHE A 117 20.24 -4.31 -1.47
CA PHE A 117 19.03 -4.61 -0.71
C PHE A 117 19.17 -4.33 0.79
N GLY A 118 20.32 -4.68 1.37
CA GLY A 118 20.60 -4.41 2.78
C GLY A 118 20.60 -2.91 3.14
N ALA A 119 21.04 -2.04 2.22
CA ALA A 119 21.08 -0.60 2.43
C ALA A 119 19.71 0.07 2.22
N ILE A 120 18.90 -0.46 1.30
CA ILE A 120 17.59 0.12 0.94
C ILE A 120 16.41 -0.56 1.67
N PHE A 121 16.68 -1.52 2.55
CA PHE A 121 15.65 -2.25 3.29
C PHE A 121 14.81 -1.32 4.17
N ARG A 122 13.48 -1.48 4.11
CA ARG A 122 12.52 -0.64 4.87
C ARG A 122 11.42 -1.44 5.55
N ARG A 123 10.64 -2.17 4.76
CA ARG A 123 9.54 -3.02 5.24
C ARG A 123 9.73 -4.43 4.69
N PRO A 124 9.57 -5.48 5.51
CA PRO A 124 9.68 -6.84 5.02
C PRO A 124 8.54 -7.14 4.05
N ARG A 125 8.89 -7.72 2.90
CA ARG A 125 7.98 -8.38 1.97
C ARG A 125 8.41 -9.82 1.75
N GLY A 126 7.43 -10.70 1.60
CA GLY A 126 7.66 -12.13 1.48
C GLY A 126 8.03 -12.78 2.80
N LEU A 127 8.76 -13.90 2.71
CA LEU A 127 9.22 -14.69 3.82
C LEU A 127 10.73 -14.90 3.67
N TYR A 128 11.46 -14.79 4.79
CA TYR A 128 12.90 -15.07 4.85
C TYR A 128 13.07 -16.38 5.61
N VAL A 129 13.73 -17.35 4.98
CA VAL A 129 14.05 -18.65 5.58
C VAL A 129 15.52 -18.93 5.36
N SER A 130 16.23 -19.26 6.43
CA SER A 130 17.66 -19.59 6.40
C SER A 130 17.88 -21.07 6.68
N ALA A 131 19.08 -21.57 6.39
CA ALA A 131 19.49 -22.91 6.82
C ALA A 131 19.40 -23.09 8.36
N GLY A 132 19.53 -22.00 9.12
CA GLY A 132 19.37 -22.01 10.58
C GLY A 132 17.95 -22.35 11.05
N ASP A 133 16.94 -22.24 10.17
CA ASP A 133 15.54 -22.51 10.49
C ASP A 133 15.14 -23.98 10.28
N HIS A 134 16.12 -24.85 10.03
CA HIS A 134 15.94 -26.29 9.94
C HIS A 134 15.16 -26.85 11.13
N GLY A 135 14.08 -27.59 10.86
CA GLY A 135 13.18 -28.15 11.88
C GLY A 135 12.26 -27.15 12.57
N ARG A 136 12.28 -25.85 12.20
CA ARG A 136 11.45 -24.78 12.78
C ARG A 136 10.42 -24.17 11.82
N VAL A 137 10.54 -24.45 10.52
CA VAL A 137 9.54 -24.10 9.50
C VAL A 137 8.41 -25.15 9.52
N ARG A 138 7.15 -24.72 9.58
CA ARG A 138 5.95 -25.57 9.67
C ARG A 138 5.17 -25.61 8.37
#